data_AF-A0A3D2NUE7-F1
#
_entry.id   AF-A0A3D2NUE7-F1
#
_cell.length_a   1.000
_cell.length_b   1.000
_cell.length_c   1.000
_cell.angle_alpha   90.00
_cell.angle_beta   90.00
_cell.angle_gamma   90.00
#
_symmetry.space_group_name_H-M   'P 1'
#
loop_
_entity.id
_entity.type
_entity.pdbx_description
1 polymer ?
#
loop_
_entity_poly.entity_id
_entity_poly.type
_entity_poly.pdbx_seq_one_letter_code
_entity_poly.pdbx_strand_id
1 'polypeptide(L)'
;MTLNPLSHLDPIGSLMLVIVGFGWGKPVPFNPMYLKVRRWGPSIVSLAGPASNILSVVFFGLILKLLYANNLIGSDNLLTLFLVAVIQINLILALFNLIPIPPLDGSKLLYGLISD
;
A
#
# COMPACT_ATOMS: atom_id res chain seq x y z
N MET A 1 14.95 -12.94 -2.24
CA MET A 1 14.86 -11.88 -1.22
C MET A 1 15.95 -12.11 -0.21
N THR A 2 16.68 -11.07 0.17
CA THR A 2 17.76 -11.12 1.17
C THR A 2 17.27 -10.42 2.44
N LEU A 3 17.55 -10.98 3.62
CA LEU A 3 17.17 -10.34 4.90
C LEU A 3 18.00 -9.09 5.21
N ASN A 4 18.98 -8.75 4.37
CA ASN A 4 19.80 -7.57 4.55
C ASN A 4 19.00 -6.28 4.18
N PRO A 5 18.68 -5.40 5.14
CA PRO A 5 17.91 -4.18 4.86
C PRO A 5 18.64 -3.23 3.91
N LEU A 6 19.98 -3.22 3.93
CA LEU A 6 20.80 -2.38 3.03
C LEU A 6 20.59 -2.73 1.54
N SER A 7 20.15 -3.95 1.22
CA SER A 7 19.93 -4.37 -0.16
C SER A 7 18.69 -3.75 -0.83
N HIS A 8 17.83 -3.10 -0.04
CA HIS A 8 16.58 -2.47 -0.49
C HIS A 8 16.64 -0.93 -0.47
N LEU A 9 17.74 -0.35 0.01
CA LEU A 9 17.96 1.09 0.01
C LEU A 9 18.54 1.55 -1.33
N ASP A 10 17.92 2.57 -1.93
CA ASP A 10 18.53 3.33 -3.01
C ASP A 10 19.41 4.43 -2.37
N PRO A 11 20.73 4.49 -2.61
CA PRO A 11 21.61 5.49 -2.00
C PRO A 11 21.16 6.92 -2.27
N ILE A 12 20.62 7.20 -3.47
CA ILE A 12 20.17 8.55 -3.84
C ILE A 12 18.84 8.86 -3.15
N GLY A 13 17.88 7.92 -3.22
CA GLY A 13 16.58 8.08 -2.58
C GLY A 13 16.69 8.21 -1.05
N SER A 14 17.60 7.44 -0.44
CA SER A 14 17.88 7.50 1.00
C SER A 14 18.54 8.81 1.41
N LEU A 15 19.45 9.35 0.60
CA LEU A 15 20.07 10.64 0.85
C LEU A 15 19.05 11.79 0.71
N MET A 16 18.19 11.74 -0.31
CA MET A 16 17.12 12.71 -0.49
C MET A 16 16.14 12.70 0.68
N LEU A 17 15.84 11.51 1.25
CA LEU A 17 15.01 11.41 2.45
C LEU A 17 15.58 12.23 3.62
N VAL A 18 16.90 12.21 3.81
CA VAL A 18 17.57 12.94 4.91
C VAL A 18 17.63 14.44 4.65
N ILE A 19 17.91 14.85 3.41
CA ILE A 19 18.13 16.26 3.07
C ILE A 19 16.82 17.01 2.84
N VAL A 20 15.90 16.39 2.11
CA VAL A 20 14.67 17.01 1.60
C VAL A 20 13.43 16.56 2.40
N GLY A 21 13.54 15.48 3.19
CA GLY A 21 12.39 14.86 3.84
C GLY A 21 11.55 13.98 2.91
N PHE A 22 11.98 13.81 1.65
CA PHE A 22 11.33 13.00 0.63
C PHE A 22 12.35 12.08 -0.05
N GLY A 23 12.03 10.80 -0.18
CA GLY A 23 12.91 9.80 -0.77
C GLY A 23 12.15 8.54 -1.16
N TRP A 24 12.79 7.67 -1.94
CA TRP A 24 12.20 6.41 -2.41
C TRP A 24 13.16 5.25 -2.16
N GLY A 25 12.59 4.05 -2.00
CA GLY A 25 13.34 2.81 -1.91
C GLY A 25 13.68 2.23 -3.28
N LYS A 26 14.62 1.29 -3.31
CA LYS A 26 14.92 0.53 -4.53
C LYS A 26 13.73 -0.39 -4.86
N PRO A 27 13.14 -0.32 -6.06
CA PRO A 27 12.03 -1.19 -6.43
C PRO A 27 12.48 -2.65 -6.44
N VAL A 28 11.69 -3.54 -5.83
CA VAL A 28 12.01 -4.96 -5.78
C VAL A 28 11.59 -5.60 -7.10
N PRO A 29 12.53 -6.10 -7.93
CA PRO A 29 12.17 -6.74 -9.19
C PRO A 29 11.47 -8.07 -8.90
N PHE A 30 10.30 -8.28 -9.51
CA PHE A 30 9.69 -9.60 -9.61
C PHE A 30 9.80 -10.09 -11.06
N ASN A 31 9.96 -11.39 -11.26
CA ASN A 31 10.02 -11.96 -12.60
C ASN A 31 8.64 -12.54 -12.97
N PRO A 32 7.92 -11.96 -13.95
CA PRO A 32 6.59 -12.41 -14.36
C PRO A 32 6.54 -13.87 -14.85
N MET A 33 7.67 -14.40 -15.32
CA MET A 33 7.77 -15.74 -15.90
C MET A 33 7.60 -16.86 -14.88
N TYR A 34 7.83 -16.57 -13.58
CA TYR A 34 7.62 -17.53 -12.50
C TYR A 34 6.21 -17.44 -11.89
N LEU A 35 5.34 -16.56 -12.38
CA LEU A 35 3.96 -16.46 -11.89
C LEU A 35 3.13 -17.62 -12.46
N LYS A 36 2.42 -18.34 -11.57
CA LYS A 36 1.54 -19.48 -11.94
C LYS A 36 0.57 -19.13 -13.07
N VAL A 37 0.05 -17.91 -13.08
CA VAL A 37 -0.80 -17.39 -14.15
C VAL A 37 0.00 -16.35 -14.91
N ARG A 38 0.55 -16.72 -16.07
CA ARG A 38 1.55 -15.88 -16.77
C ARG A 38 0.98 -14.56 -17.31
N ARG A 39 -0.28 -14.57 -17.77
CA ARG A 39 -0.99 -13.39 -18.29
C ARG A 39 -1.53 -12.49 -17.18
N TRP A 40 -2.31 -13.05 -16.24
CA TRP A 40 -2.96 -12.30 -15.15
C TRP A 40 -2.07 -12.10 -13.92
N GLY A 41 -0.93 -12.78 -13.84
CA GLY A 41 -0.03 -12.75 -12.69
C GLY A 41 0.39 -11.33 -12.31
N PRO A 42 0.87 -10.50 -13.24
CA PRO A 42 1.23 -9.11 -12.93
C PRO A 42 0.06 -8.28 -12.40
N SER A 43 -1.15 -8.47 -12.92
CA SER A 43 -2.36 -7.78 -12.47
C SER A 43 -2.84 -8.25 -11.09
N ILE A 44 -2.71 -9.55 -10.80
CA ILE A 44 -3.01 -10.10 -9.46
C ILE A 44 -2.02 -9.58 -8.42
N VAL A 45 -0.74 -9.51 -8.78
CA VAL A 45 0.31 -8.96 -7.92
C VAL A 45 0.08 -7.47 -7.68
N SER A 46 -0.35 -6.72 -8.69
CA SER A 46 -0.64 -5.29 -8.53
C SER A 46 -1.90 -5.04 -7.68
N LEU A 47 -2.88 -5.95 -7.68
CA LEU A 47 -4.03 -5.89 -6.78
C LEU A 47 -3.67 -6.14 -5.31
N ALA A 48 -2.56 -6.82 -5.01
CA ALA A 48 -2.18 -7.13 -3.65
C ALA A 48 -1.95 -5.87 -2.79
N GLY A 49 -1.46 -4.78 -3.40
CA GLY A 49 -1.26 -3.48 -2.74
C GLY A 49 -2.58 -2.79 -2.33
N PRO A 50 -3.48 -2.48 -3.29
CA PRO A 50 -4.82 -1.98 -2.96
C PRO A 50 -5.57 -2.87 -1.98
N ALA A 51 -5.49 -4.20 -2.14
CA ALA A 51 -6.20 -5.15 -1.29
C ALA A 51 -5.70 -5.11 0.15
N SER A 52 -4.38 -5.05 0.39
CA SER A 52 -3.83 -4.95 1.75
C SER A 52 -4.25 -3.65 2.43
N ASN A 53 -4.25 -2.53 1.70
CA ASN A 53 -4.71 -1.24 2.22
C ASN A 53 -6.21 -1.28 2.59
N ILE A 54 -7.07 -1.87 1.75
CA ILE A 54 -8.50 -2.03 2.05
C ILE A 54 -8.70 -2.93 3.28
N LEU A 55 -7.95 -4.03 3.38
CA LEU A 55 -7.99 -4.89 4.56
C LEU A 55 -7.60 -4.14 5.83
N SER A 56 -6.58 -3.28 5.77
CA SER A 56 -6.20 -2.41 6.88
C SER A 56 -7.32 -1.42 7.25
N VAL A 57 -7.97 -0.79 6.27
CA VAL A 57 -9.14 0.09 6.52
C VAL A 57 -10.25 -0.66 7.26
N VAL A 58 -10.61 -1.85 6.81
CA VAL A 58 -11.66 -2.67 7.46
C VAL A 58 -11.24 -3.06 8.87
N PHE A 59 -10.01 -3.54 9.04
CA PHE A 59 -9.49 -3.97 10.33
C PHE A 59 -9.47 -2.83 11.36
N PHE A 60 -8.85 -1.69 11.03
CA PHE A 60 -8.79 -0.56 11.95
C PHE A 60 -10.15 0.13 12.13
N GLY A 61 -10.99 0.15 11.10
CA GLY A 61 -12.36 0.66 11.19
C GLY A 61 -13.23 -0.17 12.13
N LEU A 62 -13.08 -1.50 12.13
CA LEU A 62 -13.75 -2.38 13.08
C LEU A 62 -13.28 -2.14 14.51
N ILE A 63 -11.97 -2.00 14.72
CA ILE A 63 -11.41 -1.66 16.04
C ILE A 63 -11.99 -0.33 16.54
N LEU A 64 -11.95 0.71 15.71
CA LEU A 64 -12.49 2.03 16.07
C LEU A 64 -13.98 1.93 16.45
N LYS A 65 -14.78 1.24 15.63
CA LYS A 65 -16.21 1.04 15.88
C LYS A 65 -16.47 0.30 17.19
N LEU A 66 -15.72 -0.76 17.49
CA LEU A 66 -15.87 -1.53 18.72
C LEU A 66 -15.50 -0.70 19.96
N LEU A 67 -14.41 0.07 19.88
CA LEU A 67 -13.98 0.91 21.00
C LEU A 67 -14.99 2.02 21.30
N TYR A 68 -15.56 2.66 20.27
CA TYR A 68 -16.64 3.64 20.43
C TYR A 68 -17.92 3.02 20.96
N ALA A 69 -18.33 1.85 20.44
CA ALA A 69 -19.56 1.19 20.87
C ALA A 69 -19.55 0.79 22.36
N ASN A 70 -18.36 0.55 22.92
CA ASN A 70 -18.16 0.24 24.34
C ASN A 70 -17.84 1.49 25.19
N ASN A 71 -17.92 2.70 24.64
CA ASN A 71 -17.54 3.97 25.30
C ASN A 71 -16.11 3.95 25.90
N LEU A 72 -15.19 3.18 25.31
CA LEU A 72 -13.81 3.04 25.81
C LEU A 72 -12.93 4.22 25.41
N ILE A 73 -13.31 4.95 24.36
CA ILE A 73 -12.58 6.10 23.81
C ILE A 73 -13.56 7.21 23.44
N GLY A 74 -13.12 8.46 23.61
CA GLY A 74 -13.83 9.66 23.13
C GLY A 74 -13.25 10.22 21.83
N SER A 75 -13.90 11.25 21.28
CA SER A 75 -13.48 11.96 20.07
C SER A 75 -12.08 12.54 20.16
N ASP A 76 -11.72 13.08 21.32
CA ASP A 76 -10.48 13.85 21.50
C ASP A 76 -9.31 12.98 21.97
N ASN A 77 -9.51 11.66 22.03
CA ASN A 77 -8.46 10.72 22.43
C ASN A 77 -7.40 10.61 21.33
N LEU A 78 -6.13 10.69 21.71
CA LEU A 78 -4.98 10.51 20.80
C LEU A 78 -5.07 9.18 20.01
N LEU A 79 -5.57 8.11 20.64
CA LEU A 79 -5.77 6.82 19.97
C LEU A 79 -6.83 6.91 18.87
N THR A 80 -7.92 7.66 19.09
CA THR A 80 -8.96 7.90 18.08
C THR A 80 -8.36 8.63 16.88
N LEU A 81 -7.63 9.72 17.13
CA LEU A 81 -6.99 10.50 16.07
C LEU A 81 -6.01 9.64 15.25
N PHE A 82 -5.20 8.82 15.94
CA PHE A 82 -4.28 7.89 15.30
C PHE A 82 -4.99 6.86 14.42
N LEU A 83 -6.04 6.20 14.93
CA LEU A 83 -6.80 5.21 14.17
C LEU A 83 -7.47 5.84 12.94
N VAL A 84 -8.05 7.03 13.10
CA VAL A 84 -8.65 7.77 11.97
C VAL A 84 -7.59 8.11 10.93
N ALA A 85 -6.41 8.59 11.33
CA ALA A 85 -5.30 8.89 10.42
C ALA A 85 -4.83 7.63 9.67
N VAL A 86 -4.67 6.50 10.36
CA VAL A 86 -4.29 5.22 9.72
C VAL A 86 -5.34 4.78 8.70
N ILE A 87 -6.63 4.86 9.05
CA ILE A 87 -7.73 4.54 8.13
C ILE A 87 -7.71 5.46 6.91
N GLN A 88 -7.58 6.77 7.11
CA GLN A 88 -7.54 7.75 6.03
C GLN A 88 -6.35 7.50 5.09
N ILE A 89 -5.15 7.32 5.62
CA ILE A 89 -3.94 7.06 4.82
C ILE A 89 -4.11 5.78 4.01
N ASN A 90 -4.56 4.68 4.62
CA ASN A 90 -4.75 3.43 3.88
C ASN A 90 -5.85 3.53 2.83
N LEU A 91 -6.94 4.25 3.11
CA LEU A 91 -8.01 4.47 2.14
C LEU A 91 -7.52 5.31 0.95
N ILE A 92 -6.77 6.37 1.22
CA ILE A 92 -6.12 7.20 0.20
C ILE A 92 -5.16 6.34 -0.64
N LEU A 93 -4.25 5.58 -0.01
CA LEU A 93 -3.30 4.71 -0.71
C LEU A 93 -4.00 3.62 -1.54
N ALA A 94 -5.10 3.04 -1.04
CA ALA A 94 -5.90 2.07 -1.79
C ALA A 94 -6.47 2.69 -3.06
N LEU A 95 -7.10 3.86 -2.95
CA LEU A 95 -7.68 4.58 -4.08
C LEU A 95 -6.60 5.01 -5.07
N PHE A 96 -5.49 5.59 -4.59
CA PHE A 96 -4.37 5.97 -5.45
C PHE A 96 -3.80 4.77 -6.21
N ASN A 97 -3.61 3.62 -5.56
CA ASN A 97 -3.09 2.42 -6.23
C ASN A 97 -4.07 1.83 -7.27
N LEU A 98 -5.36 2.16 -7.23
CA LEU A 98 -6.35 1.75 -8.25
C LEU A 98 -6.43 2.70 -9.45
N ILE A 99 -5.83 3.90 -9.37
CA ILE A 99 -5.83 4.84 -10.49
C ILE A 99 -5.01 4.25 -11.65
N PRO A 100 -5.56 4.20 -12.87
CA PRO A 100 -4.91 3.58 -14.02
C PRO A 100 -3.85 4.46 -14.69
N ILE A 101 -2.91 5.00 -13.90
CA ILE A 101 -1.82 5.86 -14.39
C ILE A 101 -0.48 5.21 -14.02
N PRO A 102 0.40 4.84 -14.98
CA PRO A 102 1.76 4.38 -14.66
C PRO A 102 2.49 5.45 -13.83
N PRO A 103 3.24 5.10 -12.75
CA PRO A 103 3.70 3.77 -12.32
C PRO A 103 2.75 3.01 -11.36
N LEU A 104 1.53 3.52 -11.11
CA LEU A 104 0.58 2.96 -10.13
C LEU A 104 0.07 1.59 -10.53
N ASP A 105 -0.35 0.81 -9.53
CA ASP A 105 -0.77 -0.58 -9.70
C ASP A 105 -2.03 -0.77 -10.57
N GLY A 106 -2.90 0.25 -10.64
CA GLY A 106 -4.08 0.29 -11.51
C GLY A 106 -3.75 0.22 -12.99
N SER A 107 -2.59 0.73 -13.41
CA SER A 107 -2.17 0.64 -14.82
C SER A 107 -1.89 -0.80 -15.25
N LYS A 108 -1.28 -1.61 -14.37
CA LYS A 108 -0.99 -3.04 -14.60
C LYS A 108 -2.28 -3.89 -14.66
N LEU A 109 -3.35 -3.43 -14.00
CA LEU A 109 -4.68 -4.03 -14.12
C LEU A 109 -5.30 -3.76 -15.48
N LEU A 110 -5.27 -2.52 -15.96
CA LEU A 110 -5.77 -2.19 -17.29
C LEU A 110 -5.01 -2.94 -18.39
N TYR A 111 -3.68 -3.04 -18.31
CA TYR A 111 -2.92 -3.79 -19.29
C TYR A 111 -3.32 -5.27 -19.36
N GLY A 112 -3.66 -5.89 -18.23
CA GLY A 112 -4.18 -7.26 -18.20
C GLY A 112 -5.56 -7.39 -18.86
N LEU A 113 -6.43 -6.39 -18.69
CA LEU A 113 -7.80 -6.37 -19.27
C LEU A 113 -7.84 -6.02 -20.76
N ILE A 114 -6.91 -5.19 -21.24
CA ILE A 114 -6.85 -4.74 -22.65
C ILE A 114 -6.06 -5.72 -23.53
N SER A 115 -5.25 -6.61 -22.94
CA SER A 115 -4.45 -7.59 -23.70
C SER A 115 -5.24 -8.79 -24.24
N ASP A 116 -6.57 -8.73 -24.24
CA ASP A 116 -7.49 -9.65 -24.92
C ASP A 116 -7.84 -9.15 -26.33
#